data_AF-A0A7I9ZBB2-F1
#
_entry.id   AF-A0A7I9ZBB2-F1
#
_cell.length_a   1.000
_cell.length_b   1.000
_cell.length_c   1.000
_cell.angle_alpha   90.00
_cell.angle_beta   90.00
_cell.angle_gamma   90.00
#
_symmetry.space_group_name_H-M   'P 1'
#
loop_
_entity.id
_entity.type
_entity.pdbx_description
1 polymer ?
#
loop_
_entity_poly.entity_id
_entity_poly.type
_entity_poly.pdbx_seq_one_letter_code
_entity_poly.pdbx_strand_id
1 'polypeptide(L)'
;MTNWTVVSTLLAGIPELPGARCKGAAGLYEATVNERTKPTNRAELERARTAALNVCADCPALDACRAWLDQQQPTRRPRGVVAGRVITATGHLAKSLRVNQ
;
A
#
# COMPACT_ATOMS: atom_id res chain seq x y z
N MET A 1 -0.62 -30.79 8.76
CA MET A 1 -2.04 -30.37 8.80
C MET A 1 -2.07 -28.87 8.57
N THR A 2 -2.40 -28.43 7.36
CA THR A 2 -2.49 -26.99 7.05
C THR A 2 -3.68 -26.43 7.82
N ASN A 3 -3.42 -25.63 8.85
CA ASN A 3 -4.44 -25.10 9.72
C ASN A 3 -5.23 -24.01 8.98
N TRP A 4 -6.28 -24.43 8.26
CA TRP A 4 -7.21 -23.57 7.55
C TRP A 4 -7.79 -22.46 8.45
N THR A 5 -7.97 -22.75 9.75
CA THR A 5 -8.44 -21.79 10.77
C THR A 5 -7.46 -20.63 10.99
N VAL A 6 -6.15 -20.86 10.85
CA VAL A 6 -5.14 -19.79 10.94
C VAL A 6 -5.22 -18.89 9.71
N VAL A 7 -5.37 -19.47 8.51
CA VAL A 7 -5.50 -18.70 7.27
C VAL A 7 -6.78 -17.86 7.27
N SER A 8 -7.92 -18.43 7.68
CA SER A 8 -9.19 -17.69 7.75
C SER A 8 -9.14 -16.53 8.75
N THR A 9 -8.48 -16.71 9.89
CA THR A 9 -8.31 -15.64 10.89
C THR A 9 -7.42 -14.51 10.37
N LEU A 10 -6.38 -14.82 9.61
CA LEU A 10 -5.53 -13.82 8.97
C LEU A 10 -6.27 -13.04 7.88
N LEU A 11 -7.13 -13.72 7.11
CA LEU A 11 -7.94 -13.10 6.05
C LEU A 11 -8.99 -12.12 6.60
N ALA A 12 -9.51 -12.36 7.81
CA ALA A 12 -10.52 -11.49 8.44
C ALA A 12 -10.03 -10.04 8.68
N GLY A 13 -8.72 -9.79 8.69
CA GLY A 13 -8.13 -8.45 8.81
C GLY A 13 -8.02 -7.68 7.49
N ILE A 14 -8.36 -8.31 6.36
CA ILE A 14 -8.26 -7.72 5.02
C ILE A 14 -9.61 -7.14 4.64
N PRO A 15 -9.70 -5.84 4.31
CA PRO A 15 -10.95 -5.21 3.95
C PRO A 15 -11.43 -5.74 2.59
N GLU A 16 -12.74 -5.89 2.44
CA GLU A 16 -13.31 -6.06 1.12
C GLU A 16 -13.18 -4.75 0.34
N LEU A 17 -12.39 -4.76 -0.74
CA LEU A 17 -12.16 -3.62 -1.61
C LEU A 17 -12.67 -3.94 -3.03
N PRO A 18 -13.99 -3.91 -3.26
CA PRO A 18 -14.55 -4.12 -4.59
C PRO A 18 -14.06 -3.02 -5.55
N GLY A 19 -13.65 -3.41 -6.75
CA GLY A 19 -13.15 -2.47 -7.75
C GLY A 19 -11.76 -1.86 -7.47
N ALA A 20 -11.00 -2.38 -6.50
CA ALA A 20 -9.67 -1.85 -6.22
C ALA A 20 -8.74 -1.97 -7.45
N ARG A 21 -8.33 -0.83 -8.01
CA ARG A 21 -7.49 -0.76 -9.22
C ARG A 21 -6.07 -1.30 -9.02
N CYS A 22 -5.64 -1.48 -7.77
CA CYS A 22 -4.37 -2.10 -7.44
C CYS A 22 -4.33 -3.61 -7.69
N LYS A 23 -5.49 -4.27 -7.81
CA LYS A 23 -5.57 -5.72 -8.07
C LYS A 23 -4.87 -6.05 -9.40
N GLY A 24 -3.97 -7.03 -9.37
CA GLY A 24 -3.16 -7.44 -10.54
C GLY A 24 -1.89 -6.62 -10.77
N ALA A 25 -1.64 -5.56 -10.00
CA ALA A 25 -0.47 -4.68 -10.17
C ALA A 25 0.59 -4.87 -9.06
N ALA A 26 0.71 -6.07 -8.47
CA ALA A 26 1.56 -6.31 -7.30
C ALA A 26 3.00 -5.81 -7.46
N GLY A 27 3.64 -6.06 -8.61
CA GLY A 27 5.00 -5.60 -8.87
C GLY A 27 5.18 -4.07 -8.85
N LEU A 28 4.16 -3.30 -9.27
CA LEU A 28 4.19 -1.84 -9.16
C LEU A 28 4.21 -1.42 -7.68
N TYR A 29 3.37 -2.04 -6.86
CA TYR A 29 3.25 -1.71 -5.44
C TYR A 29 4.45 -2.19 -4.63
N GLU A 30 5.02 -3.35 -4.95
CA GLU A 30 6.30 -3.82 -4.39
C GLU A 30 7.45 -2.85 -4.69
N ALA A 31 7.52 -2.32 -5.93
CA ALA A 31 8.52 -1.33 -6.32
C ALA A 31 8.41 0.02 -5.58
N THR A 32 7.31 0.29 -4.86
CA THR A 32 7.16 1.49 -4.02
C THR A 32 7.81 1.37 -2.64
N VAL A 33 8.27 0.16 -2.28
CA VAL A 33 8.92 -0.14 -1.02
C VAL A 33 10.43 0.06 -1.16
N ASN A 34 11.03 0.84 -0.25
CA ASN A 34 12.48 0.92 -0.16
C ASN A 34 12.99 -0.18 0.79
N GLU A 35 13.38 -1.33 0.24
CA GLU A 35 13.93 -2.42 1.03
C GLU A 35 15.42 -2.22 1.32
N ARG A 36 15.83 -2.47 2.57
CA ARG A 36 17.23 -2.32 3.00
C ARG A 36 18.18 -3.29 2.28
N THR A 37 17.68 -4.45 1.88
CA THR A 37 18.43 -5.56 1.27
C THR A 37 18.65 -5.39 -0.22
N LYS A 38 17.86 -4.55 -0.90
CA LYS A 38 18.03 -4.21 -2.31
C LYS A 38 17.74 -2.72 -2.49
N PRO A 39 18.75 -1.85 -2.33
CA PRO A 39 18.56 -0.42 -2.46
C PRO A 39 18.10 -0.09 -3.89
N THR A 40 16.82 0.25 -4.03
CA THR A 40 16.25 0.76 -5.28
C THR A 40 16.79 2.16 -5.53
N ASN A 41 17.13 2.47 -6.79
CA ASN A 41 17.50 3.83 -7.17
C ASN A 41 16.38 4.80 -6.73
N ARG A 42 16.74 5.89 -6.03
CA ARG A 42 15.78 6.90 -5.56
C ARG A 42 14.85 7.38 -6.67
N ALA A 43 15.36 7.59 -7.88
CA ALA A 43 14.54 8.03 -9.02
C ALA A 43 13.51 6.97 -9.45
N GLU A 44 13.87 5.70 -9.38
CA GLU A 44 12.97 4.59 -9.71
C GLU A 44 11.89 4.41 -8.65
N LEU A 45 12.26 4.48 -7.37
CA LEU A 45 11.34 4.45 -6.24
C LEU A 45 10.29 5.58 -6.33
N GLU A 46 10.74 6.81 -6.62
CA GLU A 46 9.83 7.95 -6.76
C GLU A 46 8.92 7.83 -8.00
N ARG A 47 9.42 7.28 -9.12
CA ARG A 47 8.59 6.97 -10.29
C ARG A 47 7.52 5.92 -9.96
N ALA A 48 7.89 4.82 -9.30
CA ALA A 48 6.94 3.79 -8.90
C ALA A 48 5.88 4.35 -7.94
N ARG A 49 6.29 5.17 -6.96
CA ARG A 49 5.36 5.84 -6.04
C ARG A 49 4.39 6.75 -6.77
N THR A 50 4.90 7.58 -7.68
CA THR A 50 4.06 8.49 -8.49
C THR A 50 3.02 7.70 -9.30
N ALA A 51 3.45 6.64 -9.99
CA ALA A 51 2.55 5.79 -10.78
C ALA A 51 1.48 5.12 -9.91
N ALA A 52 1.86 4.55 -8.76
CA ALA A 52 0.91 3.93 -7.84
C ALA A 52 -0.07 4.94 -7.22
N LEU A 53 0.39 6.16 -6.92
CA LEU A 53 -0.48 7.22 -6.41
C LEU A 53 -1.52 7.66 -7.46
N ASN A 54 -1.14 7.73 -8.74
CA ASN A 54 -2.07 8.01 -9.84
C ASN A 54 -3.14 6.91 -9.96
N VAL A 55 -2.75 5.63 -9.86
CA VAL A 55 -3.72 4.51 -9.83
C VAL A 55 -4.69 4.65 -8.65
N CYS A 56 -4.19 5.08 -7.49
CA CYS A 56 -5.03 5.30 -6.31
C CYS A 56 -6.00 6.48 -6.48
N ALA A 57 -5.61 7.54 -7.19
CA ALA A 57 -6.43 8.75 -7.35
C ALA A 57 -7.80 8.46 -8.00
N ASP A 58 -7.83 7.56 -8.99
CA ASP A 58 -9.06 7.17 -9.70
C ASP A 58 -9.70 5.88 -9.16
N CYS A 59 -9.25 5.38 -8.02
CA CYS A 59 -9.67 4.09 -7.49
C CYS A 59 -11.05 4.20 -6.80
N PRO A 60 -12.07 3.44 -7.22
CA PRO A 60 -13.39 3.48 -6.58
C PRO A 60 -13.37 2.94 -5.14
N ALA A 61 -12.36 2.14 -4.78
CA ALA A 61 -12.19 1.61 -3.43
C ALA A 61 -11.35 2.52 -2.51
N LEU A 62 -10.98 3.73 -2.95
CA LEU A 62 -10.02 4.57 -2.23
C LEU A 62 -10.48 4.91 -0.81
N ASP A 63 -11.75 5.28 -0.63
CA ASP A 63 -12.27 5.69 0.68
C ASP A 63 -12.32 4.52 1.67
N ALA A 64 -12.80 3.35 1.22
CA ALA A 64 -12.75 2.12 2.02
C ALA A 64 -11.30 1.72 2.37
N CYS A 65 -10.38 1.86 1.41
CA CYS A 65 -8.96 1.57 1.62
C CYS A 65 -8.34 2.52 2.67
N ARG A 66 -8.71 3.80 2.66
CA ARG A 66 -8.28 4.79 3.67
C ARG A 66 -8.84 4.47 5.04
N ALA A 67 -10.16 4.20 5.13
CA ALA A 67 -10.81 3.86 6.38
C ALA A 67 -10.18 2.64 7.06
N TRP A 68 -9.84 1.60 6.29
CA TRP A 68 -9.10 0.46 6.81
C TRP A 68 -7.69 0.82 7.28
N LEU A 69 -6.94 1.59 6.49
CA LEU A 69 -5.56 1.97 6.81
C LEU A 69 -5.49 2.83 8.09
N ASP A 70 -6.47 3.71 8.29
CA ASP A 70 -6.54 4.60 9.45
C ASP A 70 -6.84 3.84 10.75
N GLN A 71 -7.47 2.67 10.67
CA GLN A 71 -7.67 1.76 11.83
C GLN A 71 -6.40 0.98 12.20
N GLN A 72 -5.37 0.96 11.35
CA GLN A 72 -4.15 0.22 11.63
C GLN A 72 -3.20 1.01 12.53
N GLN A 73 -2.67 0.34 13.55
CA GLN A 73 -1.53 0.82 14.32
C GLN A 73 -0.32 1.04 13.39
N PRO A 74 0.52 2.07 13.61
CA PRO A 74 1.66 2.37 12.73
C PRO A 74 2.56 1.15 12.45
N THR A 75 2.82 0.33 13.45
CA THR A 75 3.65 -0.90 13.35
C THR A 75 3.05 -1.99 12.46
N ARG A 76 1.74 -1.94 12.18
CA ARG A 76 1.01 -2.90 11.35
C ARG A 76 0.67 -2.37 9.97
N ARG A 77 1.00 -1.11 9.66
CA ARG A 77 0.71 -0.52 8.35
C ARG A 77 1.62 -1.13 7.29
N PRO A 78 1.08 -1.52 6.12
CA PRO A 78 1.92 -1.96 5.01
C PRO A 78 2.80 -0.80 4.53
N ARG A 79 4.03 -1.11 4.13
CA ARG A 79 4.99 -0.14 3.59
C ARG A 79 4.71 0.16 2.12
N GLY A 80 5.23 1.27 1.61
CA GLY A 80 5.04 1.67 0.21
C GLY A 80 3.77 2.49 -0.01
N VAL A 81 3.23 2.50 -1.22
CA VAL A 81 1.97 3.21 -1.51
C VAL A 81 0.77 2.36 -1.10
N VAL A 82 -0.05 2.89 -0.19
CA VAL A 82 -1.29 2.27 0.26
C VAL A 82 -2.35 3.36 0.44
N ALA A 83 -3.59 3.13 0.00
CA ALA A 83 -4.69 4.09 0.15
C ALA A 83 -4.39 5.52 -0.37
N GLY A 84 -3.59 5.63 -1.43
CA GLY A 84 -3.14 6.92 -1.98
C GLY A 84 -2.17 7.68 -1.07
N ARG A 85 -1.45 6.98 -0.19
CA ARG A 85 -0.48 7.55 0.75
C ARG A 85 0.80 6.72 0.74
N VAL A 86 1.95 7.36 0.94
CA VAL A 86 3.24 6.66 1.04
C VAL A 86 3.55 6.37 2.50
N ILE A 87 3.68 5.10 2.84
CA ILE A 87 4.04 4.60 4.17
C ILE A 87 5.54 4.28 4.20
N THR A 88 6.23 4.93 5.12
CA THR A 88 7.68 4.76 5.33
C THR A 88 8.00 3.46 6.06
N ALA A 89 9.30 3.14 6.18
CA ALA A 89 9.76 1.95 6.89
C ALA A 89 9.35 1.90 8.37
N THR A 90 9.04 3.04 8.98
CA THR A 90 8.58 3.15 10.38
C THR A 90 7.05 3.12 10.50
N GLY A 91 6.30 2.93 9.40
CA GLY A 91 4.84 2.88 9.42
C GLY A 91 4.16 4.25 9.41
N HIS A 92 4.92 5.33 9.33
CA HIS A 92 4.40 6.69 9.24
C HIS A 92 4.19 7.15 7.80
N LEU A 93 3.24 8.07 7.60
CA LEU A 93 3.04 8.73 6.31
C LEU A 93 4.29 9.55 5.94
N ALA A 94 4.74 9.45 4.70
CA ALA A 94 5.79 10.31 4.19
C ALA A 94 5.29 11.75 4.16
N LYS A 95 6.12 12.69 4.62
CA LYS A 95 5.75 14.09 4.83
C LYS A 95 5.42 14.85 3.53
N SER A 96 5.81 14.31 2.37
CA SER A 96 5.65 15.00 1.09
C SER A 96 5.87 14.06 -0.10
N LEU A 97 4.75 13.56 -0.64
CA LEU A 97 4.59 13.18 -2.04
C LEU A 97 3.19 13.64 -2.43
N ARG A 98 3.05 14.93 -2.75
CA ARG A 98 1.81 15.43 -3.34
C ARG A 98 1.81 15.01 -4.80
N VAL A 99 0.81 14.22 -5.19
CA VAL A 99 0.43 14.14 -6.61
C VAL A 99 -0.07 15.53 -6.97
N ASN A 100 0.64 16.25 -7.83
CA ASN A 100 0.02 17.38 -8.52
C ASN A 100 -1.10 16.77 -9.37
N GLN A 101 -2.34 17.15 -9.05
CA GLN A 101 -3.48 16.98 -9.93
C GLN A 101 -3.25 17.77 -11.22
#